data_AF-K1YPY8-F1
#
_entry.id   AF-K1YPY8-F1
#
_cell.length_a   1.000
_cell.length_b   1.000
_cell.length_c   1.000
_cell.angle_alpha   90.00
_cell.angle_beta   90.00
_cell.angle_gamma   90.00
#
_symmetry.space_group_name_H-M   'P 1'
#
loop_
_entity.id
_entity.type
_entity.pdbx_description
1 polymer ?
#
loop_
_entity_poly.entity_id
_entity_poly.type
_entity_poly.pdbx_seq_one_letter_code
_entity_poly.pdbx_strand_id
1 'polypeptide(L)' 'MKKWKAIGLIAVMIGALTMTNTPVSAKDLLLETKWDKTFPKSEKVDHQKVTFKNRYGITLAADLYLPKNRDGKRLTA' A
#
# COMPACT_ATOMS: atom_id res chain seq x y z
N MET A 1 -24.98 43.85 -35.72
CA MET A 1 -24.45 44.64 -34.57
C MET A 1 -25.02 44.09 -33.27
N LYS A 2 -24.14 43.71 -32.32
CA LYS A 2 -24.20 44.18 -30.91
C LYS A 2 -25.33 43.54 -30.04
N LYS A 3 -25.10 42.75 -28.97
CA LYS A 3 -23.91 42.26 -28.23
C LYS A 3 -24.32 41.02 -27.42
N TRP A 4 -23.37 40.10 -27.20
CA TRP A 4 -23.40 39.18 -26.06
C TRP A 4 -23.12 39.96 -24.76
N LYS A 5 -23.99 39.77 -23.77
CA LYS A 5 -23.85 40.08 -22.34
C LYS A 5 -24.65 38.98 -21.64
N ALA A 6 -24.20 38.28 -20.61
CA ALA A 6 -23.32 38.71 -19.54
C ALA A 6 -22.52 37.53 -18.98
N ILE A 7 -21.27 37.81 -18.68
CA ILE A 7 -20.50 37.14 -17.64
C ILE A 7 -20.97 37.71 -16.30
N GLY A 8 -21.17 36.82 -15.32
CA GLY A 8 -20.93 37.13 -13.90
C GLY A 8 -22.12 36.99 -12.98
N LEU A 9 -22.07 36.02 -12.06
CA LEU A 9 -21.85 36.30 -10.64
C LEU A 9 -21.63 35.01 -9.84
N ILE A 10 -20.56 35.08 -9.04
CA ILE A 10 -20.02 34.09 -8.11
C ILE A 10 -20.96 34.00 -6.90
N ALA A 11 -21.44 32.80 -6.57
CA ALA A 11 -21.99 32.52 -5.24
C ALA A 11 -20.98 31.67 -4.46
N VAL A 12 -20.32 32.32 -3.52
CA VAL A 12 -19.54 31.74 -2.44
C VAL A 12 -20.39 30.69 -1.73
N MET A 13 -20.00 29.41 -1.84
CA MET A 13 -20.44 28.34 -0.94
C MET A 13 -19.22 27.77 -0.22
N ILE A 14 -18.51 28.64 0.49
CA ILE A 14 -17.56 28.25 1.54
C ILE A 14 -18.41 27.96 2.78
N GLY A 15 -18.91 26.74 2.90
CA GLY A 15 -19.74 26.35 4.04
C GLY A 15 -20.28 24.95 3.90
N ALA A 16 -19.65 24.01 4.61
CA ALA A 16 -20.11 22.63 4.82
C ALA A 16 -20.09 21.70 3.59
N LEU A 17 -18.91 21.50 2.98
CA LEU A 17 -18.62 20.20 2.37
C LEU A 17 -17.49 19.50 3.13
N THR A 18 -17.91 18.46 3.84
CA THR A 18 -17.17 17.23 4.12
C THR A 18 -15.94 17.35 5.02
N MET A 19 -16.15 17.33 6.34
CA MET A 19 -15.24 16.59 7.22
C MET A 19 -15.45 15.09 6.97
N THR A 20 -14.95 14.58 5.85
CA THR A 20 -14.72 13.15 5.74
C THR A 20 -13.52 12.83 6.61
N ASN A 21 -13.78 12.25 7.79
CA ASN A 21 -12.77 11.44 8.48
C ASN A 21 -12.48 10.25 7.57
N THR A 22 -11.69 10.45 6.53
CA THR A 22 -10.99 9.35 5.91
C THR A 22 -10.00 8.89 6.97
N PRO A 23 -10.14 7.67 7.54
CA PRO A 23 -8.98 7.08 8.16
C PRO A 23 -7.94 7.07 7.05
N VAL A 24 -6.84 7.80 7.24
CA VAL A 24 -5.64 7.61 6.42
C VAL A 24 -5.23 6.19 6.72
N SER A 25 -5.82 5.24 6.00
CA SER A 25 -5.44 3.85 6.00
C SER A 25 -3.94 3.88 5.76
N ALA A 26 -3.18 3.34 6.71
CA ALA A 26 -1.74 3.26 6.60
C ALA A 26 -1.44 2.80 5.18
N LYS A 27 -0.90 3.73 4.37
CA LYS A 27 -0.74 3.58 2.92
C LYS A 27 -0.26 2.16 2.66
N ASP A 28 -1.01 1.40 1.88
CA ASP A 28 -0.61 0.04 1.50
C ASP A 28 0.84 0.13 1.03
N LEU A 29 1.74 -0.58 1.72
CA LEU A 29 3.16 -0.52 1.41
C LEU A 29 3.30 -1.01 -0.04
N LEU A 30 3.78 -0.14 -0.93
CA LEU A 30 4.07 -0.53 -2.31
C LEU A 30 5.30 -1.45 -2.29
N LEU A 31 5.05 -2.75 -2.43
CA LEU A 31 6.09 -3.77 -2.45
C LEU A 31 6.52 -4.02 -3.90
N GLU A 32 7.82 -3.87 -4.16
CA GLU A 32 8.40 -4.21 -5.46
C GLU A 32 8.20 -5.70 -5.75
N THR A 33 7.71 -6.04 -6.94
CA THR A 33 7.47 -7.44 -7.33
C THR A 33 8.70 -8.10 -7.94
N LYS A 34 9.64 -7.30 -8.47
CA LYS A 34 10.91 -7.77 -9.00
C LYS A 34 11.86 -8.24 -7.89
N TRP A 35 12.74 -9.17 -8.25
CA TRP A 35 13.86 -9.56 -7.42
C TRP A 35 14.90 -8.43 -7.34
N ASP A 36 15.04 -7.85 -6.15
CA ASP A 36 15.86 -6.67 -5.84
C ASP A 36 17.08 -6.99 -4.95
N LYS A 37 17.35 -8.27 -4.69
CA LYS A 37 18.42 -8.69 -3.78
C LYS A 37 19.79 -8.69 -4.46
N THR A 38 20.83 -8.43 -3.67
CA THR A 38 22.24 -8.46 -4.09
C THR A 38 22.79 -9.87 -4.35
N PHE A 39 21.96 -10.90 -4.15
CA PHE A 39 22.30 -12.31 -4.35
C PHE A 39 21.27 -12.99 -5.28
N PRO A 40 21.63 -14.08 -5.98
CA PRO A 40 20.72 -14.78 -6.86
C PRO A 40 19.60 -15.47 -6.08
N LYS A 41 18.41 -15.54 -6.70
CA LYS A 41 17.28 -16.29 -6.15
C LYS A 41 17.60 -17.79 -6.14
N SER A 42 17.38 -18.46 -5.01
CA SER A 42 17.54 -19.92 -4.90
C SER A 42 16.29 -20.66 -5.38
N GLU A 43 16.47 -21.73 -6.16
CA GLU A 43 15.36 -22.58 -6.60
C GLU A 43 14.86 -23.54 -5.50
N LYS A 44 15.62 -23.72 -4.43
CA LYS A 44 15.27 -24.62 -3.31
C LYS A 44 14.30 -24.01 -2.31
N VAL A 45 14.01 -22.71 -2.46
CA VAL A 45 13.29 -21.90 -1.49
C VAL A 45 12.17 -21.13 -2.20
N ASP A 46 10.99 -21.13 -1.60
CA ASP A 46 9.90 -20.23 -1.96
C ASP A 46 10.10 -18.89 -1.27
N HIS A 47 10.00 -17.82 -2.04
CA HIS A 47 10.18 -16.44 -1.58
C HIS A 47 8.86 -15.69 -1.68
N GLN A 48 8.43 -15.06 -0.58
CA GLN A 48 7.19 -14.29 -0.50
C GLN A 48 7.42 -12.97 0.21
N LYS A 49 6.90 -11.88 -0.33
CA LYS A 49 6.85 -10.61 0.39
C LYS A 49 5.62 -10.60 1.30
N VAL A 50 5.81 -10.33 2.58
CA VAL A 50 4.76 -10.34 3.59
C VAL A 50 4.71 -8.99 4.31
N THR A 51 3.55 -8.66 4.86
CA THR A 51 3.40 -7.54 5.79
C THR A 51 2.76 -8.02 7.08
N PHE A 52 3.14 -7.40 8.19
CA PHE A 52 2.55 -7.67 9.49
C PHE A 52 2.59 -6.43 10.37
N LYS A 53 1.66 -6.34 11.33
CA LYS A 53 1.64 -5.26 12.30
C LYS A 53 2.42 -5.66 13.54
N ASN A 54 3.30 -4.77 14.03
CA ASN A 54 3.91 -4.94 15.35
C ASN A 54 2.94 -4.52 16.47
N ARG A 55 3.35 -4.69 17.74
CA ARG A 55 2.52 -4.34 18.92
C ARG A 55 2.17 -2.85 19.02
N TYR A 56 2.87 -1.99 18.30
CA TYR A 56 2.62 -0.54 18.23
C TYR A 56 1.69 -0.16 17.06
N GLY A 57 1.16 -1.14 16.32
CA GLY A 57 0.28 -0.90 15.18
C GLY A 57 0.99 -0.49 13.88
N ILE A 58 2.34 -0.52 13.87
CA ILE A 58 3.14 -0.18 12.68
C ILE A 58 3.15 -1.39 11.74
N THR A 59 2.75 -1.19 10.48
CA THR A 59 2.88 -2.20 9.42
C THR A 59 4.33 -2.27 8.93
N LEU A 60 4.95 -3.43 9.04
CA LEU A 60 6.29 -3.72 8.55
C LEU A 60 6.20 -4.64 7.33
N ALA A 61 7.12 -4.47 6.38
CA ALA A 61 7.31 -5.38 5.25
C ALA A 61 8.52 -6.28 5.50
N ALA A 62 8.44 -7.54 5.08
CA ALA A 62 9.54 -8.50 5.17
C ALA A 62 9.51 -9.49 4.00
N ASP A 63 10.65 -10.12 3.73
CA ASP A 63 10.78 -11.24 2.80
C ASP A 63 10.79 -12.55 3.60
N LEU A 64 9.83 -13.43 3.31
CA LEU A 64 9.68 -14.76 3.90
C LEU A 64 10.29 -15.82 2.96
N TYR A 65 11.18 -16.64 3.51
CA TYR A 65 11.89 -17.70 2.81
C TYR A 65 11.49 -19.07 3.37
N LEU A 66 10.89 -19.93 2.54
CA LEU A 66 10.37 -21.23 2.95
C LEU A 66 11.04 -22.34 2.14
N PRO A 67 11.60 -23.40 2.75
CA PRO A 67 12.09 -24.55 2.00
C PRO A 67 10.96 -25.21 1.21
N LYS A 68 11.19 -25.55 -0.06
CA LYS A 68 10.18 -26.24 -0.90
C LYS A 68 9.86 -27.65 -0.38
N ASN A 69 10.88 -28.39 0.03
CA ASN A 69 10.77 -29.78 0.48
C ASN A 69 10.52 -29.87 1.99
N ARG A 70 9.43 -29.25 2.45
CA ARG A 70 9.11 -29.18 3.87
C ARG A 70 8.17 -30.28 4.35
N ASP A 71 7.53 -31.06 3.47
CA ASP A 71 6.64 -32.19 3.81
C ASP A 71 5.64 -31.87 4.95
N GLY A 72 5.19 -30.62 5.05
CA GLY A 72 4.32 -30.16 6.16
C GLY A 72 5.00 -30.05 7.54
N LYS A 73 6.31 -30.26 7.64
CA LYS A 73 7.09 -30.03 8.86
C LYS A 73 7.00 -28.56 9.29
N ARG A 74 6.81 -28.35 10.59
CA ARG A 74 6.82 -27.01 11.17
C ARG A 74 8.15 -26.35 10.91
N LEU A 75 8.08 -25.05 10.61
CA LEU A 75 9.26 -24.20 10.69
C LEU A 75 9.71 -24.20 12.16
N THR A 76 11.01 -24.37 12.38
CA THR A 76 11.60 -24.22 13.71
C THR A 76 11.35 -22.79 14.18
N ALA A 77 10.91 -22.64 15.44
CA ALA A 77 10.66 -21.35 16.06
C ALA A 77 11.96 -20.67 16.50
#